data_AF-A0A6N2RPC3-F1
#
_entry.id   AF-A0A6N2RPC3-F1
#
_cell.length_a   1.000
_cell.length_b   1.000
_cell.length_c   1.000
_cell.angle_alpha   90.00
_cell.angle_beta   90.00
_cell.angle_gamma   90.00
#
_symmetry.space_group_name_H-M   'P 1'
#
loop_
_entity.id
_entity.type
_entity.pdbx_description
1 polymer ?
#
loop_
_entity_poly.entity_id
_entity_poly.type
_entity_poly.pdbx_seq_one_letter_code
_entity_poly.pdbx_strand_id
1 'polypeptide(L)'
;MSKTIFQTSVYELGDQVDAFYDEGMFVLFGENVPDTLKDFCHFIDVNQVDGTIGKGNTLVIDGAEFKITAVGEIAQSNLETLGHLTVVFSGAAEAGLPGSICVEAKPMPKLKVGSKIAIKED
;
A
#
# COMPACT_ATOMS: atom_id res chain seq x y z
N MET A 1 -0.85 -18.29 -13.65
CA MET A 1 -1.21 -16.99 -14.25
C MET A 1 -1.50 -16.08 -13.07
N SER A 2 -0.62 -15.14 -12.75
CA SER A 2 -0.80 -14.28 -11.57
C SER A 2 -2.01 -13.36 -11.78
N LYS A 3 -3.02 -13.46 -10.91
CA LYS A 3 -4.24 -12.65 -11.00
C LYS A 3 -3.99 -11.31 -10.31
N THR A 4 -4.27 -10.19 -10.96
CA THR A 4 -4.25 -8.88 -10.28
C THR A 4 -5.47 -8.78 -9.38
N ILE A 5 -5.25 -8.71 -8.06
CA ILE A 5 -6.28 -8.54 -7.04
C ILE A 5 -6.72 -7.08 -6.99
N PHE A 6 -5.75 -6.17 -7.00
CA PHE A 6 -6.00 -4.74 -6.89
C PHE A 6 -4.99 -3.98 -7.73
N GLN A 7 -5.40 -2.85 -8.27
CA GLN A 7 -4.48 -1.92 -8.91
C GLN A 7 -4.98 -0.50 -8.70
N THR A 8 -4.04 0.42 -8.50
CA THR A 8 -4.31 1.83 -8.35
C THR A 8 -3.12 2.65 -8.85
N SER A 9 -3.34 3.95 -9.01
CA SER A 9 -2.31 4.92 -9.37
C SER A 9 -2.32 6.04 -8.35
N VAL A 10 -1.13 6.50 -7.99
CA VAL A 10 -0.95 7.68 -7.13
C VAL A 10 -1.23 8.92 -7.99
N TYR A 11 -2.20 9.74 -7.61
CA TYR A 11 -2.47 11.01 -8.29
C TYR A 11 -1.93 12.22 -7.55
N GLU A 12 -1.71 12.10 -6.23
CA GLU A 12 -1.19 13.18 -5.40
C GLU A 12 -0.37 12.60 -4.23
N LEU A 13 0.55 13.40 -3.72
CA LEU A 13 1.46 13.05 -2.62
C LEU A 13 1.46 14.20 -1.63
N GLY A 14 1.47 13.88 -0.35
CA GLY A 14 1.75 14.87 0.68
C GLY A 14 3.21 15.36 0.65
N ASP A 15 3.45 16.54 1.21
CA ASP A 15 4.78 17.19 1.26
C ASP A 15 5.82 16.45 2.13
N GLN A 16 5.37 15.64 3.08
CA GLN A 16 6.16 14.91 4.07
C GLN A 16 6.14 13.38 3.88
N VAL A 17 5.72 12.88 2.73
CA VAL A 17 5.77 11.44 2.41
C VAL A 17 7.19 10.87 2.46
N ASP A 18 8.22 11.69 2.22
CA ASP A 18 9.62 11.31 2.31
C ASP A 18 10.04 10.86 3.72
N ALA A 19 9.37 11.34 4.78
CA ALA A 19 9.66 10.92 6.15
C ALA A 19 9.31 9.44 6.37
N PHE A 20 8.16 8.99 5.84
CA PHE A 20 7.75 7.60 5.89
C PHE A 20 8.59 6.72 4.95
N TYR A 21 9.00 7.28 3.81
CA TYR A 21 9.93 6.61 2.89
C TYR A 21 11.25 6.23 3.56
N ASP A 22 11.84 7.14 4.35
CA ASP A 22 13.08 6.89 5.10
C ASP A 22 12.89 5.78 6.15
N GLU A 23 11.68 5.70 6.73
CA GLU A 23 11.29 4.65 7.69
C GLU A 23 10.89 3.32 7.02
N GLY A 24 10.90 3.26 5.68
CA GLY A 24 10.57 2.05 4.92
C GLY A 24 9.09 1.69 4.98
N MET A 25 8.21 2.67 4.99
CA MET A 25 6.77 2.45 4.90
C MET A 25 6.07 3.58 4.14
N PHE A 26 4.82 3.36 3.76
CA PHE A 26 3.97 4.43 3.24
C PHE A 26 2.52 4.17 3.55
N VAL A 27 1.75 5.24 3.59
CA VAL A 27 0.30 5.19 3.77
C VAL A 27 -0.35 5.63 2.46
N LEU A 28 -1.17 4.75 1.91
CA LEU A 28 -2.09 5.06 0.82
C LEU A 28 -3.40 5.53 1.42
N PHE A 29 -4.02 6.48 0.75
CA PHE A 29 -5.31 7.01 1.13
C PHE A 29 -6.11 7.44 -0.09
N GLY A 30 -7.44 7.34 0.00
CA GLY A 30 -8.34 7.93 -0.98
C GLY A 30 -8.60 9.41 -0.71
N GLU A 31 -9.72 9.92 -1.24
CA GLU A 31 -10.10 11.34 -1.12
C GLU A 31 -10.38 11.82 0.31
N ASN A 32 -10.64 10.92 1.27
CA ASN A 32 -11.08 11.26 2.63
C ASN A 32 -9.94 11.23 3.67
N VAL A 33 -8.90 12.04 3.47
CA VAL A 33 -7.79 12.19 4.44
C VAL A 33 -8.01 13.39 5.37
N PRO A 34 -7.81 13.26 6.70
CA PRO A 34 -7.73 14.40 7.60
C PRO A 34 -6.57 15.32 7.26
N ASP A 35 -6.75 16.65 7.25
CA ASP A 35 -5.70 17.63 6.91
C ASP A 35 -4.36 17.42 7.64
N THR A 36 -4.38 16.87 8.85
CA THR A 36 -3.17 16.57 9.63
C THR A 36 -2.33 15.39 9.09
N LEU A 37 -2.92 14.54 8.25
CA LEU A 37 -2.27 13.36 7.67
C LEU A 37 -2.03 13.50 6.16
N LYS A 38 -2.62 14.51 5.50
CA LYS A 38 -2.49 14.75 4.05
C LYS A 38 -1.04 14.89 3.64
N ASP A 39 -0.26 15.64 4.42
CA ASP A 39 1.17 15.83 4.19
C ASP A 39 1.97 14.51 4.19
N PHE A 40 1.46 13.44 4.80
CA PHE A 40 2.19 12.19 4.92
C PHE A 40 1.64 11.05 4.07
N CYS A 41 0.52 11.29 3.40
CA CYS A 41 -0.23 10.25 2.70
C CYS A 41 -0.03 10.33 1.18
N HIS A 42 -0.13 9.17 0.53
CA HIS A 42 -0.15 9.04 -0.90
C HIS A 42 -1.60 8.88 -1.34
N PHE A 43 -2.05 9.82 -2.15
CA PHE A 43 -3.42 9.83 -2.63
C PHE A 43 -3.55 8.94 -3.86
N ILE A 44 -4.48 8.01 -3.77
CA ILE A 44 -4.72 6.99 -4.80
C ILE A 44 -6.20 6.94 -5.17
N ASP A 45 -6.47 6.47 -6.39
CA ASP A 45 -7.84 6.12 -6.78
C ASP A 45 -8.30 4.87 -6.03
N VAL A 46 -9.47 4.98 -5.39
CA VAL A 46 -10.12 3.85 -4.74
C VAL A 46 -10.70 2.95 -5.83
N ASN A 47 -10.00 1.85 -6.11
CA ASN A 47 -10.42 0.86 -7.09
C ASN A 47 -11.07 -0.34 -6.41
N GLN A 48 -11.87 -1.08 -7.17
CA GLN A 48 -12.45 -2.32 -6.69
C GLN A 48 -11.35 -3.38 -6.49
N VAL A 49 -11.40 -4.09 -5.36
CA VAL A 49 -10.52 -5.21 -5.07
C VAL A 49 -11.19 -6.50 -5.58
N ASP A 50 -10.62 -7.10 -6.62
CA ASP A 50 -11.16 -8.27 -7.34
C ASP A 50 -10.66 -9.61 -6.76
N GLY A 51 -10.31 -9.63 -5.47
CA GLY A 51 -9.75 -10.78 -4.78
C GLY A 51 -9.58 -10.53 -3.28
N THR A 52 -8.67 -11.29 -2.66
CA THR A 52 -8.41 -11.17 -1.22
C THR A 52 -6.93 -10.88 -0.99
N ILE A 53 -6.64 -9.77 -0.29
CA ILE A 53 -5.26 -9.45 0.08
C ILE A 53 -4.88 -10.35 1.25
N GLY A 54 -3.92 -11.24 1.01
CA GLY A 54 -3.47 -12.25 1.96
C GLY A 54 -1.95 -12.38 1.98
N LYS A 55 -1.44 -13.00 3.04
CA LYS A 55 -0.04 -13.41 3.13
C LYS A 55 0.31 -14.31 1.95
N GLY A 56 1.42 -14.00 1.27
CA GLY A 56 1.90 -14.72 0.09
C GLY A 56 1.65 -13.99 -1.23
N ASN A 57 0.75 -13.01 -1.26
CA ASN A 57 0.56 -12.15 -2.42
C ASN A 57 1.81 -11.33 -2.75
N THR A 58 1.82 -10.73 -3.93
CA THR A 58 2.91 -9.90 -4.44
C THR A 58 2.42 -8.47 -4.66
N LEU A 59 2.96 -7.53 -3.90
CA LEU A 59 2.80 -6.10 -4.12
C LEU A 59 3.78 -5.63 -5.19
N VAL A 60 3.28 -4.95 -6.21
CA VAL A 60 4.05 -4.43 -7.35
C VAL A 60 3.94 -2.92 -7.36
N ILE A 61 5.07 -2.23 -7.28
CA ILE A 61 5.12 -0.77 -7.28
C ILE A 61 6.07 -0.31 -8.38
N ASP A 62 5.58 0.41 -9.38
CA ASP A 62 6.38 0.86 -10.54
C ASP A 62 7.18 -0.29 -11.22
N GLY A 63 6.67 -1.53 -11.12
CA GLY A 63 7.32 -2.74 -11.64
C GLY A 63 8.23 -3.49 -10.66
N ALA A 64 8.47 -2.95 -9.46
CA ALA A 64 9.20 -3.64 -8.39
C ALA A 64 8.26 -4.56 -7.59
N GLU A 65 8.65 -5.83 -7.43
CA GLU A 65 7.81 -6.88 -6.81
C GLU A 65 8.27 -7.20 -5.37
N PHE A 66 7.32 -7.15 -4.44
CA PHE A 66 7.50 -7.33 -3.00
C PHE A 66 6.53 -8.37 -2.48
N LYS A 67 7.04 -9.39 -1.78
CA LYS A 67 6.16 -10.43 -1.24
C LYS A 67 5.51 -9.96 0.06
N ILE A 68 4.20 -10.14 0.17
CA ILE A 68 3.43 -9.82 1.36
C ILE A 68 3.66 -10.92 2.40
N THR A 69 4.24 -10.56 3.53
CA THR A 69 4.56 -11.48 4.64
C THR A 69 3.46 -11.50 5.69
N ALA A 70 2.69 -10.43 5.82
CA ALA A 70 1.53 -10.35 6.72
C ALA A 70 0.48 -9.35 6.19
N VAL A 71 -0.79 -9.57 6.54
CA VAL A 71 -1.90 -8.69 6.19
C VAL A 71 -2.78 -8.50 7.42
N GLY A 72 -3.14 -7.26 7.71
CA GLY A 72 -4.08 -6.92 8.75
C GLY A 72 -5.52 -7.27 8.36
N GLU A 73 -6.32 -7.64 9.35
CA GLU A 73 -7.70 -8.14 9.16
C GLU A 73 -8.64 -7.15 8.46
N ILE A 74 -8.42 -5.84 8.63
CA ILE A 74 -9.25 -4.78 8.04
C ILE A 74 -8.52 -4.03 6.91
N ALA A 75 -7.32 -4.46 6.52
CA ALA A 75 -6.50 -3.77 5.51
C ALA A 75 -7.23 -3.70 4.16
N GLN A 76 -7.83 -4.81 3.75
CA GLN A 76 -8.64 -4.87 2.53
C GLN A 76 -9.89 -3.99 2.64
N SER A 77 -10.67 -4.13 3.71
CA SER A 77 -11.89 -3.33 3.90
C SER A 77 -11.63 -1.82 3.93
N ASN A 78 -10.53 -1.39 4.56
CA ASN A 78 -10.10 0.01 4.57
C ASN A 78 -9.68 0.50 3.18
N LEU A 79 -8.97 -0.33 2.42
CA LEU A 79 -8.57 -0.01 1.06
C LEU A 79 -9.81 0.13 0.16
N GLU A 80 -10.78 -0.76 0.26
CA GLU A 80 -12.02 -0.72 -0.54
C GLU A 80 -12.95 0.43 -0.14
N THR A 81 -13.03 0.74 1.15
CA THR A 81 -13.99 1.74 1.66
C THR A 81 -13.42 3.16 1.64
N LEU A 82 -12.14 3.32 2.00
CA LEU A 82 -11.51 4.62 2.23
C LEU A 82 -10.31 4.87 1.29
N GLY A 83 -9.86 3.86 0.53
CA GLY A 83 -8.55 3.89 -0.12
C GLY A 83 -7.39 3.81 0.86
N HIS A 84 -7.65 3.45 2.13
CA HIS A 84 -6.65 3.50 3.18
C HIS A 84 -5.91 2.17 3.32
N LEU A 85 -4.60 2.18 3.07
CA LEU A 85 -3.74 1.03 3.24
C LEU A 85 -2.33 1.46 3.65
N THR A 86 -1.85 0.95 4.77
CA THR A 86 -0.46 1.15 5.18
C THR A 86 0.40 -0.02 4.70
N VAL A 87 1.49 0.27 4.01
CA VAL A 87 2.45 -0.74 3.55
C VAL A 87 3.76 -0.57 4.30
N VAL A 88 4.22 -1.64 4.93
CA VAL A 88 5.43 -1.63 5.77
C VAL A 88 6.47 -2.61 5.24
N PHE A 89 7.64 -2.12 4.87
CA PHE A 89 8.78 -2.91 4.35
C PHE A 89 9.68 -3.40 5.48
N SER A 90 9.08 -4.02 6.51
CA SER A 90 9.81 -4.54 7.66
C SER A 90 10.21 -6.01 7.51
N GLY A 91 9.59 -6.75 6.59
CA GLY A 91 9.71 -8.21 6.51
C GLY A 91 9.10 -8.94 7.71
N ALA A 92 8.30 -8.26 8.53
CA ALA A 92 7.68 -8.85 9.71
C ALA A 92 6.67 -9.95 9.32
N ALA A 93 6.57 -10.99 10.15
CA ALA A 93 5.63 -12.09 9.95
C ALA A 93 4.19 -11.76 10.38
N GLU A 94 4.00 -10.63 11.07
CA GLU A 94 2.73 -10.15 11.60
C GLU A 94 2.51 -8.69 11.23
N ALA A 95 1.28 -8.33 10.89
CA ALA A 95 0.91 -6.94 10.59
C ALA A 95 0.85 -6.16 11.90
N GLY A 96 1.64 -5.09 12.02
CA GLY A 96 1.65 -4.24 13.22
C GLY A 96 0.33 -3.48 13.44
N LEU A 97 -0.40 -3.22 12.35
CA LEU A 97 -1.70 -2.56 12.39
C LEU A 97 -2.74 -3.40 11.62
N PRO A 98 -4.00 -3.44 12.09
CA PRO A 98 -5.04 -4.22 11.43
C PRO A 98 -5.40 -3.68 10.04
N GLY A 99 -5.08 -2.40 9.76
CA GLY A 99 -5.23 -1.78 8.43
C GLY A 99 -3.95 -1.75 7.59
N SER A 100 -2.90 -2.49 7.99
CA SER A 100 -1.60 -2.48 7.32
C SER A 100 -1.23 -3.84 6.73
N ILE A 101 -0.32 -3.83 5.77
CA ILE A 101 0.34 -5.02 5.25
C ILE A 101 1.84 -4.93 5.51
N CYS A 102 2.45 -6.05 5.88
CA CYS A 102 3.89 -6.18 5.92
C CYS A 102 4.37 -6.89 4.66
N VAL A 103 5.41 -6.34 4.07
CA VAL A 103 6.10 -6.90 2.90
C VAL A 103 7.56 -7.13 3.24
N GLU A 104 8.24 -7.92 2.41
CA GLU A 104 9.68 -8.17 2.53
C GLU A 104 10.47 -6.87 2.75
N ALA A 105 11.46 -6.94 3.66
CA ALA A 105 12.41 -5.86 3.90
C ALA A 105 13.30 -5.67 2.66
N LYS A 106 12.82 -4.86 1.73
CA LYS A 106 13.47 -4.53 0.47
C LYS A 106 13.45 -3.01 0.29
N PRO A 107 14.39 -2.45 -0.49
CA PRO A 107 14.40 -1.02 -0.77
C PRO A 107 13.10 -0.62 -1.48
N MET A 108 12.34 0.24 -0.81
CA MET A 108 11.10 0.78 -1.34
C MET A 108 11.42 1.71 -2.53
N PRO A 109 10.68 1.62 -3.65
CA PRO A 109 10.82 2.56 -4.74
C PRO A 109 10.20 3.90 -4.34
N LYS A 110 10.80 5.00 -4.79
CA LYS A 110 10.27 6.33 -4.50
C LYS A 110 8.96 6.54 -5.27
N LEU A 111 7.85 6.55 -4.55
CA LEU A 111 6.53 6.82 -5.11
C LEU A 111 6.47 8.28 -5.58
N LYS A 112 5.94 8.49 -6.78
CA LYS A 112 5.75 9.80 -7.41
C LYS A 112 4.32 9.89 -7.94
N VAL A 113 3.85 11.11 -8.24
CA VAL A 113 2.58 11.27 -8.94
C VAL A 113 2.65 10.52 -10.28
N GLY A 114 1.66 9.65 -10.53
CA GLY A 114 1.61 8.70 -11.64
C GLY A 114 2.19 7.30 -11.32
N SER A 115 2.75 7.08 -10.12
CA SER A 115 3.21 5.76 -9.67
C SER A 115 2.07 4.76 -9.67
N LYS A 116 2.35 3.55 -10.14
CA LYS A 116 1.36 2.46 -10.20
C LYS A 116 1.63 1.43 -9.13
N ILE A 117 0.59 1.13 -8.37
CA ILE A 117 0.62 0.14 -7.30
C ILE A 117 -0.37 -0.95 -7.65
N ALA A 118 0.06 -2.20 -7.67
CA ALA A 118 -0.79 -3.34 -7.94
C ALA A 118 -0.52 -4.46 -6.95
N ILE A 119 -1.55 -5.15 -6.51
CA ILE A 119 -1.44 -6.36 -5.70
C ILE A 119 -1.82 -7.52 -6.60
N LYS A 120 -0.93 -8.51 -6.70
CA LYS A 120 -1.13 -9.73 -7.47
C LYS A 120 -1.21 -10.93 -6.52
N GLU A 121 -2.12 -11.84 -6.85
CA GLU A 121 -2.18 -13.17 -6.28
C GLU A 121 -1.06 -14.02 -6.92
N ASP A 122 -0.24 -14.65 -6.07
CA ASP A 122 0.80 -15.61 -6.45
C ASP A 122 0.22 -17.03 -6.44
#